data_AF-A0A9N9EEJ4-F1
#
_entry.id   AF-A0A9N9EEJ4-F1
#
_cell.length_a   1.000
_cell.length_b   1.000
_cell.length_c   1.000
_cell.angle_alpha   90.00
_cell.angle_beta   90.00
_cell.angle_gamma   90.00
#
_symmetry.space_group_name_H-M   'P 1'
#
loop_
_entity.id
_entity.type
_entity.pdbx_description
1 polymer ?
#
loop_
_entity_poly.entity_id
_entity_poly.type
_entity_poly.pdbx_seq_one_letter_code
_entity_poly.pdbx_strand_id
1 'polypeptide(L)'
;MNWKNIVQMDDDELEQLGIKPSATRQVLLRNFRRIKKVMKIKNMDLPRKQITLNKKIYVRNDEMTAEEKQFYLNTYRDVDWNLLEDFPSWLKGLGFLDFASCFAGMHWRDIVEMNYDKLEEIGVNSNFVRLSLVKHFWTIKKALVHKENYVLPFPKQLLKVQGISEETIKDPIERLKIIDSFYNVDLKMVEEKNIPALLDSVGLSRFASSFNQIGWDDALNMDYKALEKIGIDSHLARQVIFKKFQNVKLAMDQTRIPRNF
;
A
#
# COMPACT_ATOMS: atom_id res chain seq x y z
N MET A 1 -29.39 18.60 15.15
CA MET A 1 -28.22 17.98 14.49
C MET A 1 -28.70 17.18 13.28
N ASN A 2 -28.18 17.43 12.07
CA ASN A 2 -28.59 16.68 10.88
C ASN A 2 -28.08 15.23 10.97
N TRP A 3 -28.93 14.23 10.73
CA TRP A 3 -28.54 12.81 10.79
C TRP A 3 -27.40 12.48 9.83
N LYS A 4 -27.30 13.20 8.70
CA LYS A 4 -26.19 13.05 7.75
C LYS A 4 -24.84 13.41 8.38
N ASN A 5 -24.81 14.34 9.35
CA ASN A 5 -23.61 14.69 10.08
C ASN A 5 -23.30 13.64 11.15
N ILE A 6 -24.33 13.08 11.78
CA ILE A 6 -24.18 12.02 12.80
C ILE A 6 -23.50 10.77 12.21
N VAL A 7 -23.89 10.33 11.01
CA VAL A 7 -23.29 9.14 10.37
C VAL A 7 -21.85 9.37 9.87
N GLN A 8 -21.40 10.62 9.88
CA GLN A 8 -20.01 11.00 9.54
C GLN A 8 -19.13 11.12 10.79
N MET A 9 -19.68 10.95 11.99
CA MET A 9 -18.90 11.11 13.21
C MET A 9 -17.82 10.05 13.37
N ASP A 10 -16.68 10.46 13.93
CA ASP A 10 -15.64 9.57 14.43
C ASP A 10 -15.81 9.27 15.93
N ASP A 11 -14.89 8.50 16.50
CA ASP A 11 -14.96 8.07 17.91
C ASP A 11 -14.88 9.27 18.85
N ASP A 12 -14.00 10.23 18.55
CA ASP A 12 -13.76 11.42 19.38
C ASP A 12 -14.97 12.36 19.38
N GLU A 13 -15.61 12.57 18.23
CA GLU A 13 -16.85 13.35 18.14
C GLU A 13 -18.00 12.71 18.92
N LEU A 14 -18.11 11.38 18.89
CA LEU A 14 -19.11 10.66 19.71
C LEU A 14 -18.81 10.77 21.21
N GLU A 15 -17.54 10.76 21.59
CA GLU A 15 -17.10 10.98 22.96
C GLU A 15 -17.40 12.41 23.44
N GLN A 16 -17.15 13.41 22.60
CA GLN A 16 -17.50 14.81 22.87
C GLN A 16 -19.02 15.02 23.04
N LEU A 17 -19.83 14.16 22.40
CA LEU A 17 -21.29 14.11 22.60
C LEU A 17 -21.71 13.39 23.88
N GLY A 18 -20.77 12.97 24.72
CA GLY A 18 -21.04 12.31 26.01
C GLY A 18 -21.23 10.80 25.92
N ILE A 19 -20.96 10.17 24.77
CA ILE A 19 -21.03 8.71 24.61
C ILE A 19 -19.73 8.10 25.13
N LYS A 20 -19.61 8.04 26.46
CA LYS A 20 -18.36 7.66 27.16
C LYS A 20 -17.91 6.20 26.97
N PRO A 21 -18.81 5.19 26.93
CA PRO A 21 -18.34 3.81 26.76
C PRO A 21 -17.83 3.57 25.35
N SER A 22 -16.55 3.24 25.21
CA SER A 22 -15.92 2.90 23.92
C SER A 22 -16.69 1.79 23.18
N ALA A 23 -17.16 0.75 23.89
CA ALA A 23 -17.95 -0.32 23.31
C ALA A 23 -19.23 0.20 22.59
N THR A 24 -19.92 1.18 23.20
CA THR A 24 -21.12 1.79 22.62
C THR A 24 -20.77 2.60 21.36
N ARG A 25 -19.70 3.39 21.40
CA ARG A 25 -19.22 4.13 20.22
C ARG A 25 -18.86 3.20 19.07
N GLN A 26 -18.16 2.10 19.35
CA GLN A 26 -17.81 1.10 18.34
C GLN A 26 -19.03 0.41 17.72
N VAL A 27 -20.11 0.21 18.47
CA VAL A 27 -21.40 -0.28 17.92
C VAL A 27 -22.02 0.77 16.99
N LEU A 28 -22.02 2.03 17.39
CA LEU A 28 -22.53 3.13 16.56
C LEU A 28 -21.73 3.28 15.26
N LEU A 29 -20.39 3.31 15.34
CA LEU A 29 -19.51 3.41 14.17
C LEU A 29 -19.75 2.25 13.19
N ARG A 30 -19.95 1.02 13.69
CA ARG A 30 -20.33 -0.14 12.85
C ARG A 30 -21.67 0.09 12.14
N ASN A 31 -22.67 0.63 12.83
CA ASN A 31 -23.97 0.95 12.22
C ASN A 31 -23.86 2.09 11.21
N PHE A 32 -23.09 3.14 11.50
CA PHE A 32 -22.85 4.24 10.55
C PHE A 32 -22.18 3.74 9.27
N ARG A 33 -21.24 2.79 9.35
CA ARG A 33 -20.65 2.14 8.17
C ARG A 33 -21.70 1.41 7.33
N ARG A 34 -22.60 0.65 7.98
CA ARG A 34 -23.71 -0.04 7.29
C ARG A 34 -24.63 0.96 6.59
N ILE A 35 -25.01 2.04 7.26
CA ILE A 35 -25.83 3.10 6.68
C ILE A 35 -25.14 3.74 5.48
N LYS A 36 -23.86 4.11 5.60
CA LYS A 36 -23.06 4.67 4.50
C LYS A 36 -23.00 3.72 3.29
N LYS A 37 -22.85 2.41 3.53
CA LYS A 37 -22.86 1.39 2.46
C LYS A 37 -24.22 1.33 1.76
N VAL A 38 -25.32 1.29 2.51
CA VAL A 38 -26.69 1.29 1.95
C VAL A 38 -26.95 2.56 1.15
N MET A 39 -26.56 3.73 1.66
CA MET A 39 -26.72 5.01 0.96
C MET A 39 -25.96 5.03 -0.37
N LYS A 40 -24.73 4.52 -0.39
CA LYS A 40 -23.94 4.39 -1.63
C LYS A 40 -24.64 3.49 -2.65
N ILE A 41 -25.20 2.36 -2.21
CA ILE A 41 -25.95 1.44 -3.08
C ILE A 41 -27.21 2.11 -3.65
N LYS A 42 -27.87 2.94 -2.84
CA LYS A 42 -29.09 3.68 -3.22
C LYS A 42 -28.79 5.00 -3.95
N ASN A 43 -27.54 5.29 -4.29
CA ASN A 43 -27.11 6.51 -4.95
C ASN A 43 -27.52 7.79 -4.20
N MET A 44 -27.58 7.72 -2.87
CA MET A 44 -27.92 8.85 -2.01
C MET A 44 -26.68 9.71 -1.73
N ASP A 45 -26.86 11.03 -1.76
CA ASP A 45 -25.75 11.96 -1.50
C ASP A 45 -25.32 11.96 -0.03
N LEU A 46 -24.07 11.55 0.19
CA LEU A 46 -23.39 11.53 1.47
C LEU A 46 -22.50 12.78 1.55
N PRO A 47 -22.73 13.69 2.52
CA PRO A 47 -21.80 14.80 2.73
C PRO A 47 -20.44 14.21 3.05
N ARG A 48 -19.44 14.55 2.23
CA ARG A 48 -18.06 14.16 2.48
C ARG A 48 -17.60 14.93 3.71
N LYS A 49 -17.27 14.23 4.80
CA LYS A 49 -16.51 14.86 5.89
C LYS A 49 -15.25 15.40 5.25
N GLN A 50 -15.07 16.72 5.32
CA GLN A 50 -13.88 17.36 4.80
C GLN A 50 -12.76 17.00 5.78
N ILE A 51 -12.12 15.86 5.55
CA ILE A 51 -10.92 15.49 6.28
C ILE A 51 -9.91 16.54 5.84
N THR A 52 -9.59 17.48 6.73
CA THR A 52 -8.37 18.27 6.65
C THR A 52 -7.20 17.32 6.89
N LEU A 53 -6.97 16.42 5.93
CA LEU A 53 -5.68 15.78 5.80
C LEU A 53 -4.71 16.96 5.74
N ASN A 54 -3.76 16.97 6.66
CA ASN A 54 -2.71 17.98 6.70
C ASN A 54 -1.95 17.83 5.37
N LYS A 55 -2.40 18.58 4.34
CA LYS A 55 -1.95 18.44 2.95
C LYS A 55 -0.44 18.56 2.83
N LYS A 56 0.21 19.18 3.83
CA LYS A 56 1.64 19.48 3.88
C LYS A 56 2.57 18.27 4.04
N ILE A 57 2.15 17.15 4.63
CA ILE A 57 3.12 16.07 4.96
C ILE A 57 3.09 14.92 3.94
N TYR A 58 1.97 14.75 3.21
CA TYR A 58 1.92 13.90 2.03
C TYR A 58 1.62 14.75 0.80
N VAL A 59 2.38 15.84 0.64
CA VAL A 59 2.52 16.37 -0.71
C VAL A 59 3.30 15.34 -1.51
N ARG A 60 2.96 15.17 -2.79
CA ARG A 60 3.82 14.42 -3.71
C ARG A 60 5.26 14.89 -3.50
N ASN A 61 6.23 13.97 -3.55
CA ASN A 61 7.68 14.21 -3.34
C ASN A 61 8.24 15.49 -3.99
N ASP A 62 7.52 16.04 -4.97
CA ASP A 62 7.83 17.22 -5.77
C ASP A 62 7.76 18.55 -4.99
N GLU A 63 7.06 18.64 -3.85
CA GLU A 63 6.95 19.89 -3.06
C GLU A 63 7.65 19.83 -1.67
N MET A 64 8.33 18.72 -1.33
CA MET A 64 9.08 18.62 -0.07
C MET A 64 10.40 19.39 -0.14
N THR A 65 10.78 20.05 0.94
CA THR A 65 12.14 20.59 1.03
C THR A 65 13.18 19.48 1.09
N ALA A 66 14.44 19.80 0.81
CA ALA A 66 15.54 18.82 0.92
C ALA A 66 15.65 18.27 2.34
N GLU A 67 15.45 19.11 3.37
CA GLU A 67 15.48 18.69 4.76
C GLU A 67 14.32 17.75 5.10
N GLU A 68 13.10 18.05 4.65
CA GLU A 68 11.94 17.19 4.86
C GLU A 68 12.13 15.82 4.19
N LYS A 69 12.70 15.81 2.98
CA LYS A 69 13.00 14.58 2.26
C LYS A 69 14.05 13.75 2.99
N GLN A 70 15.11 14.38 3.51
CA GLN A 70 16.13 13.70 4.30
C GLN A 70 15.55 13.15 5.60
N PHE A 71 14.73 13.94 6.30
CA PHE A 71 14.02 13.49 7.49
C PHE A 71 13.16 12.26 7.19
N TYR A 72 12.39 12.29 6.09
CA TYR A 72 11.57 11.17 5.69
C TYR A 72 12.40 9.91 5.39
N LEU A 73 13.51 10.04 4.67
CA LEU A 73 14.40 8.93 4.37
C LEU A 73 14.96 8.30 5.65
N ASN A 74 15.56 9.12 6.53
CA ASN A 74 16.16 8.64 7.77
C ASN A 74 15.13 7.98 8.71
N THR A 75 13.89 8.50 8.72
CA THR A 75 12.87 8.05 9.67
C THR A 75 12.06 6.85 9.17
N TYR A 76 11.63 6.87 7.91
CA TYR A 76 10.66 5.92 7.37
C TYR A 76 11.24 4.93 6.38
N ARG A 77 12.34 5.27 5.70
CA ARG A 77 13.05 4.34 4.82
C ARG A 77 14.07 3.53 5.61
N ASP A 78 14.88 4.18 6.43
CA ASP A 78 15.92 3.53 7.25
C ASP A 78 15.40 3.09 8.64
N VAL A 79 14.12 3.34 8.91
CA VAL A 79 13.36 2.95 10.10
C VAL A 79 14.02 3.41 11.41
N ASP A 80 13.58 4.56 11.91
CA ASP A 80 13.91 4.98 13.27
C ASP A 80 13.15 4.12 14.30
N TRP A 81 13.85 3.15 14.87
CA TRP A 81 13.29 2.23 15.86
C TRP A 81 12.86 2.92 17.16
N ASN A 82 13.54 3.98 17.56
CA ASN A 82 13.19 4.71 18.79
C ASN A 82 11.90 5.48 18.59
N LEU A 83 11.72 6.10 17.42
CA LEU A 83 10.46 6.77 17.09
C LEU A 83 9.31 5.78 16.96
N LEU A 84 9.55 4.56 16.46
CA LEU A 84 8.51 3.55 16.29
C LEU A 84 7.91 3.06 17.62
N GLU A 85 8.70 3.09 18.71
CA GLU A 85 8.20 2.85 20.07
C GLU A 85 7.17 3.91 20.51
N ASP A 86 7.33 5.16 20.03
CA ASP A 86 6.31 6.21 20.13
C ASP A 86 5.46 6.27 18.84
N PHE A 87 4.65 5.24 18.64
CA PHE A 87 3.83 5.06 17.43
C PHE A 87 2.93 6.28 17.10
N PRO A 88 2.29 6.98 18.07
CA PRO A 88 1.57 8.22 17.80
C PRO A 88 2.46 9.32 17.18
N SER A 89 3.68 9.52 17.69
CA SER A 89 4.64 10.47 17.11
C SER A 89 5.14 10.01 15.73
N TRP A 90 5.33 8.71 15.54
CA TRP A 90 5.63 8.13 14.23
C TRP A 90 4.52 8.43 13.20
N LEU A 91 3.25 8.24 13.57
CA LEU A 91 2.10 8.60 12.73
C LEU A 91 2.02 10.10 12.46
N LYS A 92 2.35 10.93 13.45
CA LYS A 92 2.37 12.39 13.30
C LYS A 92 3.30 12.83 12.18
N GLY A 93 4.50 12.25 12.11
CA GLY A 93 5.43 12.60 11.04
C GLY A 93 5.04 12.06 9.66
N LEU A 94 4.07 11.14 9.57
CA LEU A 94 3.39 10.77 8.32
C LEU A 94 2.16 11.64 8.01
N GLY A 95 1.80 12.57 8.90
CA GLY A 95 0.57 13.36 8.79
C GLY A 95 -0.71 12.56 9.11
N PHE A 96 -0.59 11.46 9.85
CA PHE A 96 -1.69 10.55 10.22
C PHE A 96 -2.00 10.57 11.72
N LEU A 97 -1.65 11.64 12.42
CA LEU A 97 -1.90 11.78 13.87
C LEU A 97 -3.38 11.56 14.23
N ASP A 98 -4.31 12.01 13.38
CA ASP A 98 -5.76 11.84 13.59
C ASP A 98 -6.19 10.37 13.70
N PHE A 99 -5.34 9.42 13.28
CA PHE A 99 -5.60 7.99 13.39
C PHE A 99 -4.91 7.35 14.59
N ALA A 100 -4.14 8.08 15.39
CA ALA A 100 -3.39 7.52 16.52
C ALA A 100 -4.30 6.85 17.56
N SER A 101 -5.50 7.39 17.80
CA SER A 101 -6.50 6.80 18.72
C SER A 101 -6.96 5.41 18.30
N CYS A 102 -6.93 5.09 16.99
CA CYS A 102 -7.25 3.75 16.48
C CYS A 102 -6.27 2.67 16.96
N PHE A 103 -5.08 3.08 17.38
CA PHE A 103 -3.99 2.20 17.81
C PHE A 103 -3.72 2.26 19.32
N ALA A 104 -4.59 2.93 20.08
CA ALA A 104 -4.40 3.11 21.52
C ALA A 104 -4.29 1.76 22.25
N GLY A 105 -3.23 1.61 23.05
CA GLY A 105 -2.96 0.39 23.82
C GLY A 105 -2.41 -0.79 22.99
N MET A 106 -2.13 -0.60 21.71
CA MET A 106 -1.51 -1.62 20.86
C MET A 106 0.01 -1.42 20.79
N HIS A 107 0.76 -2.52 20.81
CA HIS A 107 2.20 -2.49 20.59
C HIS A 107 2.49 -2.35 19.09
N TRP A 108 3.50 -1.56 18.71
CA TRP A 108 3.81 -1.30 17.30
C TRP A 108 4.09 -2.59 16.50
N ARG A 109 4.69 -3.60 17.14
CA ARG A 109 4.91 -4.92 16.52
C ARG A 109 3.61 -5.59 16.07
N ASP A 110 2.54 -5.48 16.84
CA ASP A 110 1.23 -6.02 16.45
C ASP A 110 0.59 -5.15 15.35
N ILE A 111 0.82 -3.84 15.41
CA ILE A 111 0.30 -2.88 14.44
C ILE A 111 0.88 -3.14 13.05
N VAL A 112 2.20 -3.35 12.93
CA VAL A 112 2.83 -3.58 11.62
C VAL A 112 2.38 -4.89 10.99
N GLU A 113 1.88 -5.86 11.77
CA GLU A 113 1.28 -7.09 11.25
C GLU A 113 -0.10 -6.90 10.62
N MET A 114 -0.75 -5.76 10.83
CA MET A 114 -2.08 -5.50 10.30
C MET A 114 -2.09 -5.38 8.78
N ASN A 115 -3.07 -6.05 8.18
CA ASN A 115 -3.39 -5.88 6.77
C ASN A 115 -4.41 -4.76 6.56
N TYR A 116 -4.72 -4.50 5.29
CA TYR A 116 -5.66 -3.46 4.89
C TYR A 116 -7.02 -3.58 5.59
N ASP A 117 -7.59 -4.78 5.66
CA ASP A 117 -8.91 -5.02 6.24
C ASP A 117 -8.89 -4.78 7.75
N LYS A 118 -7.81 -5.21 8.43
CA LYS A 118 -7.67 -5.01 9.87
C LYS A 118 -7.57 -3.54 10.26
N LEU A 119 -6.83 -2.75 9.47
CA LEU A 119 -6.77 -1.29 9.63
C LEU A 119 -8.16 -0.65 9.48
N GLU A 120 -8.97 -1.14 8.54
CA GLU A 120 -10.34 -0.65 8.38
C GLU A 120 -11.23 -1.01 9.58
N GLU A 121 -11.11 -2.23 10.10
CA GLU A 121 -11.86 -2.70 11.28
C GLU A 121 -11.64 -1.81 12.51
N ILE A 122 -10.38 -1.44 12.78
CA ILE A 122 -10.01 -0.64 13.96
C ILE A 122 -10.29 0.87 13.81
N GLY A 123 -10.79 1.31 12.65
CA GLY A 123 -11.25 2.69 12.47
C GLY A 123 -10.44 3.55 11.50
N VAL A 124 -9.38 3.03 10.88
CA VAL A 124 -8.65 3.75 9.82
C VAL A 124 -9.48 3.74 8.55
N ASN A 125 -10.49 4.62 8.46
CA ASN A 125 -11.51 4.59 7.41
C ASN A 125 -11.02 5.14 6.05
N SER A 126 -9.87 5.82 6.01
CA SER A 126 -9.32 6.37 4.76
C SER A 126 -8.54 5.30 3.98
N ASN A 127 -9.04 4.94 2.79
CA ASN A 127 -8.34 4.02 1.87
C ASN A 127 -6.89 4.44 1.61
N PHE A 128 -6.69 5.75 1.38
CA PHE A 128 -5.37 6.31 1.13
C PHE A 128 -4.41 6.07 2.32
N VAL A 129 -4.87 6.34 3.54
CA VAL A 129 -4.07 6.15 4.77
C VAL A 129 -3.75 4.67 4.97
N ARG A 130 -4.73 3.77 4.80
CA ARG A 130 -4.51 2.33 4.89
C ARG A 130 -3.46 1.83 3.90
N LEU A 131 -3.54 2.26 2.63
CA LEU A 131 -2.54 1.92 1.62
C LEU A 131 -1.15 2.45 1.99
N SER A 132 -1.07 3.67 2.52
CA SER A 132 0.19 4.26 2.95
C SER A 132 0.79 3.49 4.13
N LEU A 133 0.00 3.22 5.17
CA LEU A 133 0.44 2.46 6.34
C LEU A 133 0.93 1.06 5.97
N VAL A 134 0.18 0.31 5.16
CA VAL A 134 0.61 -1.02 4.72
C VAL A 134 1.96 -0.98 3.99
N LYS A 135 2.23 0.06 3.18
CA LYS A 135 3.54 0.22 2.54
C LYS A 135 4.65 0.44 3.56
N HIS A 136 4.43 1.33 4.53
CA HIS A 136 5.41 1.60 5.59
C HIS A 136 5.63 0.38 6.48
N PHE A 137 4.58 -0.37 6.81
CA PHE A 137 4.68 -1.61 7.56
C PHE A 137 5.53 -2.64 6.81
N TRP A 138 5.37 -2.74 5.49
CA TRP A 138 6.26 -3.57 4.68
C TRP A 138 7.72 -3.12 4.76
N THR A 139 8.01 -1.82 4.73
CA THR A 139 9.37 -1.30 4.92
C THR A 139 9.93 -1.72 6.29
N ILE A 140 9.15 -1.57 7.36
CA ILE A 140 9.54 -1.98 8.71
C ILE A 140 9.81 -3.48 8.77
N LYS A 141 8.93 -4.31 8.20
CA LYS A 141 9.11 -5.76 8.18
C LYS A 141 10.37 -6.18 7.43
N LYS A 142 10.69 -5.53 6.30
CA LYS A 142 11.96 -5.78 5.58
C LYS A 142 13.17 -5.39 6.43
N ALA A 143 13.11 -4.26 7.13
CA ALA A 143 14.18 -3.86 8.05
C ALA A 143 14.34 -4.86 9.22
N LEU A 144 13.23 -5.41 9.73
CA LEU A 144 13.24 -6.46 10.75
C LEU A 144 13.91 -7.77 10.27
N VAL A 145 13.86 -8.10 8.97
CA VAL A 145 14.61 -9.25 8.43
C VAL A 145 16.10 -9.09 8.73
N HIS A 146 16.66 -7.92 8.42
CA HIS A 146 18.08 -7.64 8.63
C HIS A 146 18.45 -7.46 10.10
N LYS A 147 17.56 -6.87 10.90
CA LYS A 147 17.82 -6.56 12.31
C LYS A 147 17.65 -7.76 13.23
N GLU A 148 16.61 -8.57 13.01
CA GLU A 148 16.13 -9.58 13.97
C GLU A 148 15.89 -10.96 13.33
N ASN A 149 16.33 -11.19 12.09
CA ASN A 149 16.04 -12.43 11.34
C ASN A 149 14.52 -12.72 11.22
N TYR A 150 13.70 -11.68 11.14
CA TYR A 150 12.26 -11.81 10.98
C TYR A 150 11.90 -12.53 9.68
N VAL A 151 10.98 -13.49 9.74
CA VAL A 151 10.52 -14.26 8.57
C VAL A 151 9.30 -13.58 7.94
N LEU A 152 9.50 -12.90 6.81
CA LEU A 152 8.41 -12.26 6.04
C LEU A 152 7.40 -13.27 5.53
N PRO A 153 6.08 -13.09 5.68
CA PRO A 153 5.10 -13.95 5.03
C PRO A 153 5.19 -13.83 3.50
N PHE A 154 5.08 -14.95 2.77
CA PHE A 154 5.07 -14.89 1.32
C PHE A 154 3.72 -14.33 0.83
N PRO A 155 3.71 -13.46 -0.19
CA PRO A 155 2.49 -13.13 -0.90
C PRO A 155 1.88 -14.39 -1.50
N LYS A 156 0.59 -14.67 -1.22
CA LYS A 156 -0.10 -15.86 -1.76
C LYS A 156 0.00 -15.98 -3.28
N GLN A 157 0.01 -14.84 -3.99
CA GLN A 157 0.18 -14.83 -5.44
C GLN A 157 1.58 -15.32 -5.85
N LEU A 158 2.62 -14.96 -5.10
CA LEU A 158 4.00 -15.37 -5.38
C LEU A 158 4.16 -16.89 -5.27
N LEU A 159 3.64 -17.49 -4.18
CA LEU A 159 3.62 -18.94 -3.99
C LEU A 159 2.96 -19.66 -5.16
N LYS A 160 1.79 -19.16 -5.59
CA LYS A 160 1.03 -19.74 -6.69
C LYS A 160 1.74 -19.62 -8.04
N VAL A 161 2.42 -18.50 -8.28
CA VAL A 161 3.11 -18.22 -9.55
C VAL A 161 4.39 -19.04 -9.65
N GLN A 162 5.17 -19.13 -8.57
CA GLN A 162 6.45 -19.83 -8.58
C GLN A 162 6.34 -21.33 -8.24
N GLY A 163 5.18 -21.80 -7.79
CA GLY A 163 4.99 -23.20 -7.39
C GLY A 163 5.80 -23.58 -6.14
N ILE A 164 6.10 -22.61 -5.29
CA ILE A 164 6.89 -22.77 -4.06
C ILE A 164 5.93 -22.91 -2.87
N SER A 165 6.26 -23.75 -1.88
CA SER A 165 5.54 -23.80 -0.60
C SER A 165 6.22 -22.92 0.45
N GLU A 166 5.46 -22.40 1.41
CA GLU A 166 6.02 -21.50 2.43
C GLU A 166 7.13 -22.17 3.25
N GLU A 167 7.02 -23.48 3.45
CA GLU A 167 7.93 -24.29 4.26
C GLU A 167 9.28 -24.55 3.56
N THR A 168 9.36 -24.28 2.24
CA THR A 168 10.53 -24.62 1.44
C THR A 168 11.69 -23.64 1.63
N ILE A 169 11.40 -22.37 1.92
CA ILE A 169 12.42 -21.31 2.08
C ILE A 169 12.32 -20.74 3.49
N LYS A 170 13.21 -21.25 4.36
CA LYS A 170 13.26 -20.89 5.78
C LYS A 170 14.21 -19.73 6.07
N ASP A 171 15.20 -19.51 5.20
CA ASP A 171 16.17 -18.42 5.40
C ASP A 171 15.49 -17.05 5.19
N PRO A 172 15.48 -16.16 6.19
CA PRO A 172 14.82 -14.86 6.10
C PRO A 172 15.36 -13.97 4.97
N ILE A 173 16.67 -14.03 4.70
CA ILE A 173 17.33 -13.16 3.72
C ILE A 173 17.03 -13.64 2.30
N GLU A 174 17.08 -14.95 2.05
CA GLU A 174 16.66 -15.55 0.79
C GLU A 174 15.18 -15.27 0.51
N ARG A 175 14.33 -15.41 1.53
CA ARG A 175 12.90 -15.09 1.44
C ARG A 175 12.67 -13.61 1.07
N LEU A 176 13.41 -12.69 1.71
CA LEU A 176 13.38 -11.27 1.35
C LEU A 176 13.81 -11.02 -0.10
N LYS A 177 14.91 -11.64 -0.56
CA LYS A 177 15.38 -11.49 -1.95
C LYS A 177 14.32 -11.88 -2.97
N ILE A 178 13.61 -12.99 -2.73
CA ILE A 178 12.58 -13.50 -3.64
C ILE A 178 11.34 -12.59 -3.62
N ILE A 179 10.94 -12.10 -2.45
CA ILE A 179 9.88 -11.11 -2.31
C ILE A 179 10.25 -9.82 -3.04
N ASP A 180 11.47 -9.33 -2.86
CA ASP A 180 11.96 -8.11 -3.51
C ASP A 180 12.07 -8.27 -5.02
N SER A 181 12.55 -9.41 -5.54
CA SER A 181 12.60 -9.65 -6.99
C SER A 181 11.20 -9.67 -7.62
N PHE A 182 10.20 -10.15 -6.87
CA PHE A 182 8.81 -10.13 -7.34
C PHE A 182 8.26 -8.71 -7.49
N TYR A 183 8.59 -7.82 -6.55
CA TYR A 183 8.06 -6.45 -6.53
C TYR A 183 8.92 -5.43 -7.28
N ASN A 184 10.24 -5.60 -7.29
CA ASN A 184 11.18 -4.67 -7.92
C ASN A 184 11.22 -4.84 -9.43
N VAL A 185 11.52 -3.74 -10.11
CA VAL A 185 11.78 -3.71 -11.55
C VAL A 185 13.28 -3.61 -11.72
N ASP A 186 13.85 -4.55 -12.47
CA ASP A 186 15.24 -4.46 -12.90
C ASP A 186 15.37 -3.30 -13.89
N LEU A 187 16.07 -2.23 -13.49
CA LEU A 187 16.23 -1.03 -14.31
C LEU A 187 16.98 -1.32 -15.61
N LYS A 188 17.87 -2.33 -15.62
CA LYS A 188 18.56 -2.75 -16.84
C LYS A 188 17.57 -3.27 -17.89
N MET A 189 16.52 -3.98 -17.47
CA MET A 189 15.46 -4.44 -18.38
C MET A 189 14.62 -3.28 -18.94
N VAL A 190 14.50 -2.19 -18.18
CA VAL A 190 13.81 -0.96 -18.62
C VAL A 190 14.65 -0.22 -19.66
N GLU A 191 15.96 -0.13 -19.45
CA GLU A 191 16.92 0.47 -20.39
C GLU A 191 16.97 -0.34 -21.70
N GLU A 192 17.01 -1.66 -21.61
CA GLU A 192 17.03 -2.58 -22.75
C GLU A 192 15.66 -2.73 -23.44
N LYS A 193 14.59 -2.19 -22.85
CA LYS A 193 13.21 -2.29 -23.34
C LYS A 193 12.79 -3.72 -23.69
N ASN A 194 13.20 -4.68 -22.86
CA ASN A 194 13.07 -6.11 -23.13
C ASN A 194 11.85 -6.71 -22.43
N ILE A 195 10.69 -6.74 -23.11
CA ILE A 195 9.45 -7.31 -22.57
C ILE A 195 9.60 -8.80 -22.22
N PRO A 196 10.20 -9.66 -23.06
CA PRO A 196 10.43 -11.07 -22.71
C PRO A 196 11.16 -11.25 -21.36
N ALA A 197 12.27 -10.54 -21.14
CA ALA A 197 13.01 -10.60 -19.89
C ALA A 197 12.18 -10.11 -18.69
N LEU A 198 11.40 -9.04 -18.89
CA LEU A 198 10.51 -8.50 -17.87
C LEU A 198 9.43 -9.53 -17.45
N LEU A 199 8.86 -10.24 -18.42
CA LEU A 199 7.86 -11.29 -18.16
C LEU A 199 8.48 -12.53 -17.51
N ASP A 200 9.70 -12.90 -17.90
CA ASP A 200 10.44 -13.98 -17.26
C ASP A 200 10.70 -13.70 -15.77
N SER A 201 11.02 -12.45 -15.42
CA SER A 201 11.24 -12.03 -14.02
C SER A 201 10.04 -12.26 -13.08
N VAL A 202 8.84 -12.43 -13.64
CA VAL A 202 7.61 -12.72 -12.90
C VAL A 202 7.06 -14.12 -13.21
N GLY A 203 7.86 -15.00 -13.83
CA GLY A 203 7.48 -16.37 -14.16
C GLY A 203 6.45 -16.48 -15.28
N LEU A 204 6.40 -15.50 -16.18
CA LEU A 204 5.40 -15.38 -17.25
C LEU A 204 6.01 -15.38 -18.65
N SER A 205 7.22 -15.93 -18.82
CA SER A 205 7.93 -16.00 -20.10
C SER A 205 7.14 -16.71 -21.21
N ARG A 206 6.24 -17.64 -20.87
CA ARG A 206 5.33 -18.28 -21.84
C ARG A 206 4.41 -17.30 -22.59
N PHE A 207 4.19 -16.10 -22.05
CA PHE A 207 3.39 -15.05 -22.69
C PHE A 207 4.24 -14.06 -23.50
N ALA A 208 5.56 -14.21 -23.54
CA ALA A 208 6.44 -13.27 -24.23
C ALA A 208 6.13 -13.14 -25.73
N SER A 209 5.77 -14.24 -26.40
CA SER A 209 5.45 -14.25 -27.82
C SER A 209 4.23 -13.38 -28.18
N SER A 210 3.28 -13.22 -27.24
CA SER A 210 2.13 -12.33 -27.41
C SER A 210 2.52 -10.85 -27.58
N PHE A 211 3.75 -10.48 -27.23
CA PHE A 211 4.26 -9.10 -27.30
C PHE A 211 5.20 -8.84 -28.48
N ASN A 212 5.45 -9.81 -29.37
CA ASN A 212 6.44 -9.68 -30.45
C ASN A 212 6.18 -8.50 -31.41
N GLN A 213 4.93 -8.08 -31.57
CA GLN A 213 4.54 -6.96 -32.44
C GLN A 213 4.14 -5.70 -31.66
N ILE A 214 4.33 -5.69 -30.34
CA ILE A 214 3.88 -4.62 -29.47
C ILE A 214 5.12 -3.87 -28.99
N GLY A 215 5.18 -2.57 -29.28
CA GLY A 215 6.25 -1.71 -28.80
C GLY A 215 6.28 -1.63 -27.28
N TRP A 216 7.45 -1.35 -26.71
CA TRP A 216 7.64 -1.20 -25.26
C TRP A 216 6.62 -0.27 -24.61
N ASP A 217 6.47 0.94 -25.15
CA ASP A 217 5.58 1.96 -24.60
C ASP A 217 4.11 1.54 -24.72
N ASP A 218 3.72 0.89 -25.82
CA ASP A 218 2.36 0.37 -26.01
C ASP A 218 2.05 -0.75 -25.01
N ALA A 219 2.99 -1.69 -24.83
CA ALA A 219 2.87 -2.78 -23.88
C ALA A 219 2.65 -2.26 -22.46
N LEU A 220 3.48 -1.32 -22.01
CA LEU A 220 3.35 -0.73 -20.67
C LEU A 220 2.01 0.00 -20.49
N ASN A 221 1.42 0.54 -21.57
CA ASN A 221 0.15 1.23 -21.57
C ASN A 221 -1.09 0.35 -21.74
N MET A 222 -0.92 -0.97 -21.88
CA MET A 222 -2.04 -1.89 -21.99
C MET A 222 -2.90 -1.95 -20.73
N ASP A 223 -4.20 -1.91 -20.92
CA ASP A 223 -5.19 -2.24 -19.91
C ASP A 223 -5.50 -3.75 -19.90
N TYR A 224 -6.37 -4.18 -18.98
CA TYR A 224 -6.77 -5.60 -18.88
C TYR A 224 -7.38 -6.16 -20.17
N LYS A 225 -8.15 -5.34 -20.90
CA LYS A 225 -8.82 -5.77 -22.13
C LYS A 225 -7.84 -5.90 -23.28
N ALA A 226 -6.84 -5.02 -23.35
CA ALA A 226 -5.76 -5.10 -24.31
C ALA A 226 -4.93 -6.38 -24.11
N LEU A 227 -4.59 -6.71 -22.85
CA LEU A 227 -3.88 -7.96 -22.54
C LEU A 227 -4.68 -9.21 -22.92
N GLU A 228 -6.00 -9.19 -22.75
CA GLU A 228 -6.89 -10.27 -23.19
C GLU A 228 -6.91 -10.42 -24.71
N LYS A 229 -6.99 -9.31 -25.45
CA LYS A 229 -7.00 -9.32 -26.93
C LYS A 229 -5.73 -9.91 -27.55
N ILE A 230 -4.61 -9.90 -26.83
CA ILE A 230 -3.32 -10.46 -27.31
C ILE A 230 -3.11 -11.92 -26.86
N GLY A 231 -4.17 -12.57 -26.37
CA GLY A 231 -4.18 -14.00 -26.05
C GLY A 231 -3.78 -14.36 -24.61
N ILE A 232 -3.77 -13.40 -23.69
CA ILE A 232 -3.50 -13.66 -22.27
C ILE A 232 -4.82 -13.89 -21.54
N ASP A 233 -5.39 -15.10 -21.69
CA ASP A 233 -6.73 -15.43 -21.18
C ASP A 233 -6.79 -15.55 -19.64
N SER A 234 -5.67 -15.91 -19.03
CA SER A 234 -5.57 -16.08 -17.58
C SER A 234 -5.73 -14.74 -16.86
N HIS A 235 -6.83 -14.58 -16.13
CA HIS A 235 -7.09 -13.38 -15.32
C HIS A 235 -5.93 -13.07 -14.36
N LEU A 236 -5.35 -14.10 -13.73
CA LEU A 236 -4.23 -13.94 -12.82
C LEU A 236 -2.96 -13.46 -13.55
N ALA A 237 -2.65 -14.02 -14.73
CA ALA A 237 -1.51 -13.56 -15.52
C ALA A 237 -1.68 -12.09 -15.93
N ARG A 238 -2.88 -11.68 -16.36
CA ARG A 238 -3.19 -10.28 -16.68
C ARG A 238 -2.95 -9.35 -15.48
N GLN A 239 -3.38 -9.73 -14.28
CA GLN A 239 -3.13 -8.94 -13.07
C GLN A 239 -1.65 -8.75 -12.78
N VAL A 240 -0.86 -9.82 -12.87
CA VAL A 240 0.59 -9.80 -12.60
C VAL A 240 1.32 -8.95 -13.64
N ILE A 241 1.02 -9.14 -14.93
CA ILE A 241 1.62 -8.35 -16.03
C ILE A 241 1.27 -6.88 -15.89
N PHE A 242 -0.02 -6.56 -15.72
CA PHE A 242 -0.47 -5.19 -15.52
C PHE A 242 0.26 -4.54 -14.34
N LYS A 243 0.34 -5.24 -13.20
CA LYS A 243 1.03 -4.71 -12.02
C LYS A 243 2.52 -4.49 -12.27
N LYS A 244 3.19 -5.42 -12.95
CA LYS A 244 4.62 -5.29 -13.30
C LYS A 244 4.84 -4.10 -14.24
N PHE A 245 3.99 -3.91 -15.24
CA PHE A 245 4.05 -2.77 -16.14
C PHE A 245 3.81 -1.44 -15.41
N GLN A 246 2.88 -1.39 -14.45
CA GLN A 246 2.68 -0.20 -13.61
C GLN A 246 3.91 0.08 -12.72
N ASN A 247 4.55 -0.96 -12.18
CA ASN A 247 5.79 -0.78 -11.42
C ASN A 247 6.92 -0.26 -12.33
N VAL A 248 7.02 -0.74 -13.58
CA VAL A 248 8.01 -0.25 -14.56
C VAL A 248 7.78 1.21 -14.89
N LYS A 249 6.53 1.60 -15.17
CA LYS A 249 6.17 3.00 -15.42
C LYS A 249 6.54 3.90 -14.25
N LEU A 250 6.20 3.49 -13.03
CA LEU A 250 6.56 4.23 -11.82
C LEU A 250 8.08 4.39 -11.69
N ALA A 251 8.85 3.34 -11.97
CA ALA A 251 10.31 3.40 -11.97
C ALA A 251 10.84 4.36 -13.05
N MET A 252 10.32 4.29 -14.27
CA MET A 252 10.68 5.19 -15.37
C MET A 252 10.42 6.67 -15.02
N ASP A 253 9.26 6.98 -14.45
CA ASP A 253 8.88 8.33 -14.04
C ASP A 253 9.81 8.86 -12.92
N GLN A 254 10.23 8.00 -11.99
CA GLN A 254 11.18 8.35 -10.94
C GLN A 254 12.60 8.56 -11.45
N THR A 255 13.01 7.89 -12.52
CA THR A 255 14.34 8.06 -13.14
C THR A 255 14.41 9.24 -14.12
N ARG A 256 13.27 9.79 -14.54
CA ARG A 256 13.17 10.96 -15.43
C ARG A 256 13.42 12.30 -14.72
N ILE A 257 14.08 12.31 -13.55
CA ILE A 257 14.58 13.56 -12.94
C ILE A 257 15.29 14.36 -14.02
N PRO A 258 14.91 15.63 -14.27
CA PRO A 258 15.56 16.44 -15.28
C PRO A 258 17.03 16.53 -14.93
N ARG A 259 17.91 16.01 -15.79
CA ARG A 259 19.34 16.31 -15.74
C ARG A 259 19.52 17.78 -16.12
N ASN A 260 19.19 18.68 -15.20
CA ASN A 260 19.60 20.06 -15.23
C ASN A 260 20.77 20.20 -14.26
N PHE A 261 21.96 19.92 -14.77
CA PHE A 261 23.24 20.50 -14.35
C PHE A 261 24.05 20.75 -15.61
#